data_AF-A0A6N6S2H6-F1
#
_entry.id   AF-A0A6N6S2H6-F1
#
_cell.length_a   1.000
_cell.length_b   1.000
_cell.length_c   1.000
_cell.angle_alpha   90.00
_cell.angle_beta   90.00
_cell.angle_gamma   90.00
#
_symmetry.space_group_name_H-M   'P 1'
#
loop_
_entity.id
_entity.type
_entity.pdbx_description
1 polymer ?
#
loop_
_entity_poly.entity_id
_entity_poly.type
_entity_poly.pdbx_seq_one_letter_code
_entity_poly.pdbx_strand_id
1 'polypeptide(L)' 'MNTLKEKSAEKWRDLFDNRYRRQSWPYGSSVWGKKEWVCPYVEDDNVVSMYE' A
#
# COMPACT_ATOMS: atom_id res chain seq x y z
N MET A 1 2.39 -7.31 14.75
CA MET A 1 3.45 -7.78 13.83
C MET A 1 3.20 -9.16 13.23
N ASN A 2 2.43 -10.06 13.85
CA ASN A 2 2.17 -11.39 13.27
C ASN A 2 1.12 -11.39 12.14
N THR A 3 0.19 -10.43 12.10
CA THR A 3 -0.91 -10.36 11.13
C THR A 3 -0.42 -10.24 9.67
N LEU A 4 0.73 -9.61 9.44
CA LEU A 4 1.31 -9.51 8.08
C LEU A 4 1.70 -10.89 7.51
N LYS A 5 2.01 -11.86 8.37
CA LYS A 5 2.38 -13.23 7.97
C LYS A 5 1.17 -14.09 7.59
N GLU A 6 -0.05 -13.66 7.93
CA GLU A 6 -1.29 -14.36 7.53
C GLU A 6 -1.52 -14.26 6.02
N LYS A 7 -1.00 -13.20 5.39
CA LYS A 7 -0.99 -13.05 3.94
C LYS A 7 0.32 -13.64 3.37
N SER A 8 0.20 -14.55 2.42
CA SER A 8 1.35 -15.17 1.75
C SER A 8 2.16 -14.13 0.97
N ALA A 9 3.44 -14.43 0.74
CA ALA A 9 4.32 -13.59 -0.05
C ALA A 9 3.77 -13.32 -1.47
N GLU A 10 3.17 -14.34 -2.10
CA GLU A 10 2.51 -14.21 -3.41
C GLU A 10 1.36 -13.20 -3.37
N LYS A 11 0.48 -13.28 -2.37
CA LYS A 11 -0.62 -12.33 -2.20
C LYS A 11 -0.14 -10.90 -1.95
N TRP A 12 1.01 -10.71 -1.31
CA TRP A 12 1.63 -9.39 -1.16
C TRP A 12 2.17 -8.87 -2.48
N ARG A 13 2.89 -9.70 -3.23
CA ARG A 13 3.40 -9.35 -4.56
C ARG A 13 2.25 -8.92 -5.48
N ASP A 14 1.21 -9.74 -5.58
CA ASP A 14 0.07 -9.46 -6.47
C ASP A 14 -0.66 -8.17 -6.05
N LEU A 15 -0.78 -7.90 -4.75
CA LEU A 15 -1.38 -6.66 -4.25
C LEU A 15 -0.58 -5.42 -4.69
N PHE A 16 0.74 -5.47 -4.54
CA PHE A 16 1.62 -4.35 -4.90
C PHE A 16 1.72 -4.17 -6.41
N ASP A 17 1.79 -5.26 -7.17
CA ASP A 17 1.80 -5.23 -8.64
C ASP A 17 0.50 -4.63 -9.19
N ASN A 18 -0.65 -4.94 -8.58
CA ASN A 18 -1.93 -4.37 -9.00
C ASN A 18 -2.02 -2.86 -8.81
N ARG A 19 -1.28 -2.30 -7.84
CA ARG A 19 -1.22 -0.86 -7.55
C ARG A 19 -0.17 -0.14 -8.40
N TYR A 20 0.78 -0.88 -8.98
CA TYR A 20 1.84 -0.30 -9.80
C TYR A 20 1.26 0.43 -11.03
N ARG A 21 1.70 1.67 -11.24
CA ARG A 21 1.23 2.57 -12.33
C ARG A 21 -0.28 2.77 -12.35
N ARG A 22 -0.95 2.72 -11.20
CA ARG A 22 -2.36 3.10 -11.03
C ARG A 22 -2.45 4.51 -10.43
N GLN A 23 -3.54 5.21 -10.72
CA GLN A 23 -3.84 6.54 -10.18
C GLN A 23 -4.90 6.53 -9.08
N SER A 24 -5.13 5.37 -8.44
CA SER A 24 -6.00 5.27 -7.27
C SER A 24 -5.33 5.92 -6.08
N TRP A 25 -5.90 7.00 -5.54
CA TRP A 25 -5.47 7.58 -4.28
C TRP A 25 -5.62 6.57 -3.13
N PRO A 26 -4.67 6.46 -2.18
CA PRO A 26 -3.32 7.04 -2.15
C PRO A 26 -2.25 6.15 -2.83
N TYR A 27 -2.64 4.98 -3.33
CA TYR A 27 -1.76 3.92 -3.83
C TYR A 27 -0.93 4.25 -5.08
N GLY A 28 -1.14 5.42 -5.70
CA GLY A 28 -0.31 5.90 -6.80
C GLY A 28 1.12 6.29 -6.39
N SER A 29 1.34 6.59 -5.10
CA SER A 29 2.69 6.80 -4.54
C SER A 29 3.41 5.48 -4.30
N SER A 30 4.70 5.42 -4.58
CA SER A 30 5.56 4.26 -4.33
C SER A 30 5.64 3.86 -2.84
N VAL A 31 5.46 4.84 -1.95
CA VAL A 31 5.36 4.66 -0.50
C VAL A 31 3.98 4.11 -0.14
N TRP A 32 2.92 4.84 -0.51
CA TRP A 32 1.56 4.51 -0.11
C TRP A 32 0.95 3.32 -0.85
N GLY A 33 1.53 2.91 -1.98
CA GLY A 33 1.23 1.64 -2.64
C GLY A 33 1.44 0.43 -1.72
N LYS A 34 2.22 0.59 -0.64
CA LYS A 34 2.49 -0.41 0.41
C LYS A 34 1.97 0.05 1.77
N LYS A 35 0.87 0.83 1.82
CA LYS A 35 0.29 1.42 3.06
C LYS A 35 0.26 0.45 4.24
N GLU A 36 -0.11 -0.81 4.02
CA GLU A 36 -0.20 -1.84 5.05
C GLU A 36 1.13 -2.13 5.76
N TRP A 37 2.25 -1.89 5.08
CA TRP A 37 3.60 -2.06 5.62
C TRP A 37 4.20 -0.75 6.15
N VAL A 38 3.59 0.40 5.82
CA VAL A 38 4.07 1.74 6.18
C VAL A 38 3.31 2.28 7.39
N CYS A 39 2.01 2.53 7.21
CA CYS A 39 1.12 3.04 8.25
C CYS A 39 -0.29 2.47 8.02
N PRO A 40 -0.58 1.26 8.51
CA PRO A 40 -1.82 0.55 8.16
C PRO A 40 -3.10 1.22 8.67
N TYR A 41 -3.00 2.05 9.71
CA TYR A 41 -4.15 2.62 10.41
C TYR A 41 -4.46 4.09 10.04
N VAL A 42 -3.64 4.73 9.19
CA VAL A 42 -3.97 6.07 8.72
C VAL A 42 -5.14 5.99 7.74
N GLU A 43 -6.13 6.87 7.88
CA GLU A 43 -7.20 6.99 6.88
C GLU A 43 -6.65 7.60 5.59
N ASP A 44 -7.19 7.21 4.43
CA ASP A 44 -6.72 7.69 3.13
C ASP A 44 -6.84 9.22 2.99
N ASP A 45 -7.83 9.83 3.65
CA ASP A 45 -8.05 11.28 3.67
C ASP A 45 -6.98 12.05 4.47
N ASN A 46 -6.25 11.36 5.35
CA ASN A 46 -5.17 11.95 6.14
C ASN A 46 -3.79 11.76 5.49
N VAL A 47 -3.73 11.05 4.36
CA VAL A 47 -2.49 10.88 3.60
C VAL A 47 -2.14 12.19 2.90
N VAL A 48 -0.87 12.59 2.95
CA VAL A 48 -0.33 13.68 2.13
C VAL A 48 0.81 13.11 1.31
N SER A 49 0.70 13.20 -0.02
CA SER A 49 1.67 12.61 -0.95
C SER A 49 1.71 13.42 -2.24
N MET A 50 2.88 13.46 -2.88
CA MET A 50 3.11 14.15 -4.14
C MET A 50 3.27 13.18 -5.32
N TYR A 51 2.84 11.91 -5.15
CA TYR A 51 2.97 10.84 -6.14
C TYR A 51 4.42 10.53 -6.55
N GLU A 52 5.29 10.41 -5.55
CA GLU A 52 6.69 9.95 -5.67
C GLU A 52 6.87 8.48 -6.05
#